data_AF-A0A336N3V2-F1
#
_entry.id   AF-A0A336N3V2-F1
#
_cell.length_a   1.000
_cell.length_b   1.000
_cell.length_c   1.000
_cell.angle_alpha   90.00
_cell.angle_beta   90.00
_cell.angle_gamma   90.00
#
_symmetry.space_group_name_H-M   'P 1'
#
loop_
_entity.id
_entity.type
_entity.pdbx_description
1 polymer ?
#
loop_
_entity_poly.entity_id
_entity_poly.type
_entity_poly.pdbx_seq_one_letter_code
_entity_poly.pdbx_strand_id
1 'polypeptide(L)'
;MAKAHAREVKHLLAIGVTLSRFEKAYDELSKFDNISLACGVHPLDFEEEPFDEERLLRLAQDKKVVAIGEIGLDYYYSSENKAAQQAVFAAQIQVANQLNKPVIIHTREAREDTIRLLRDNHADKCGGVLHCFTENEDMAKKPWILVFIFLFPVLSLLKMLKKFAMWCVSYR
;
A
#
# COMPACT_ATOMS: atom_id res chain seq x y z
N MET A 1 -2.92 -21.38 -3.99
CA MET A 1 -1.48 -21.71 -4.11
C MET A 1 -1.13 -22.55 -5.35
N ALA A 2 -1.73 -23.73 -5.56
CA ALA A 2 -1.38 -24.61 -6.70
C ALA A 2 -1.37 -23.93 -8.09
N LYS A 3 -2.39 -23.11 -8.40
CA LYS A 3 -2.45 -22.34 -9.66
C LYS A 3 -1.37 -21.27 -9.81
N ALA A 4 -0.88 -20.72 -8.69
CA ALA A 4 0.16 -19.70 -8.66
C ALA A 4 1.54 -20.34 -8.87
N HIS A 5 1.80 -21.46 -8.18
CA HIS A 5 3.01 -22.27 -8.36
C HIS A 5 3.14 -22.81 -9.79
N ALA A 6 2.05 -23.26 -10.41
CA ALA A 6 2.04 -23.70 -11.80
C ALA A 6 2.38 -22.58 -12.82
N ARG A 7 2.38 -21.32 -12.37
CA ARG A 7 2.76 -20.13 -13.16
C ARG A 7 4.04 -19.48 -12.65
N GLU A 8 4.83 -20.22 -11.86
CA GLU A 8 6.11 -19.78 -11.30
C GLU A 8 6.01 -18.54 -10.39
N VAL A 9 4.82 -18.25 -9.85
CA VAL A 9 4.66 -17.22 -8.83
C VAL A 9 5.26 -17.74 -7.53
N LYS A 10 6.41 -17.17 -7.17
CA LYS A 10 7.19 -17.61 -6.00
C LYS A 10 6.64 -17.08 -4.68
N HIS A 11 6.16 -15.84 -4.68
CA HIS A 11 5.70 -15.15 -3.48
C HIS A 11 4.43 -14.35 -3.75
N LEU A 12 3.57 -14.24 -2.75
CA LEU A 12 2.35 -13.43 -2.80
C LEU A 12 2.35 -12.42 -1.66
N LEU A 13 1.80 -11.23 -1.94
CA LEU A 13 1.45 -10.24 -0.93
C LEU A 13 -0.08 -10.23 -0.82
N ALA A 14 -0.61 -10.64 0.33
CA ALA A 14 -2.02 -10.52 0.63
C ALA A 14 -2.29 -9.21 1.37
N ILE A 15 -3.28 -8.45 0.91
CA ILE A 15 -3.55 -7.09 1.38
C ILE A 15 -4.91 -7.10 2.08
N GLY A 16 -4.92 -6.73 3.36
CA GLY A 16 -6.15 -6.54 4.14
C GLY A 16 -6.66 -5.12 4.00
N VAL A 17 -7.91 -4.96 3.56
CA VAL A 17 -8.57 -3.66 3.35
C VAL A 17 -9.38 -3.18 4.56
N THR A 18 -9.59 -4.05 5.56
CA THR A 18 -10.09 -3.70 6.90
C THR A 18 -9.38 -4.55 7.95
N LEU A 19 -9.35 -4.07 9.21
CA LEU A 19 -8.67 -4.78 10.30
C LEU A 19 -9.40 -6.07 10.65
N SER A 20 -10.73 -6.04 10.67
CA SER A 20 -11.54 -7.24 10.92
C SER A 20 -11.41 -8.31 9.85
N ARG A 21 -11.36 -7.94 8.56
CA ARG A 21 -11.16 -8.91 7.47
C ARG A 21 -9.73 -9.48 7.52
N PHE A 22 -8.75 -8.64 7.84
CA PHE A 22 -7.36 -9.07 8.01
C PHE A 22 -7.22 -10.14 9.10
N GLU A 23 -7.74 -9.90 10.30
CA GLU A 23 -7.66 -10.85 11.42
C GLU A 23 -8.32 -12.19 11.08
N LYS A 24 -9.51 -12.17 10.47
CA LYS A 24 -10.22 -13.39 10.04
C LYS A 24 -9.40 -14.21 9.04
N ALA A 25 -8.62 -13.56 8.18
CA ALA A 25 -7.80 -14.22 7.18
C ALA A 25 -6.39 -14.59 7.68
N TYR A 26 -5.95 -13.98 8.79
CA TYR A 26 -4.57 -14.10 9.27
C TYR A 26 -4.18 -15.55 9.57
N ASP A 27 -5.01 -16.29 10.31
CA ASP A 27 -4.70 -17.67 10.71
C ASP A 27 -4.50 -18.59 9.50
N GLU A 28 -5.26 -18.39 8.42
CA GLU A 28 -5.11 -19.20 7.21
C GLU A 28 -3.92 -18.76 6.36
N LEU A 29 -3.69 -17.46 6.21
CA LEU A 29 -2.63 -16.94 5.34
C LEU A 29 -1.23 -17.04 5.97
N SER A 30 -1.14 -16.92 7.31
CA SER A 30 0.11 -16.98 8.05
C SER A 30 0.82 -18.34 7.93
N LYS A 31 0.06 -19.42 7.69
CA LYS A 31 0.57 -20.80 7.48
C LYS A 31 1.47 -20.97 6.25
N PHE A 32 1.43 -20.04 5.28
CA PHE A 32 2.18 -20.17 4.03
C PHE A 32 3.45 -19.31 4.04
N ASP A 33 4.64 -19.91 4.09
CA ASP A 33 5.93 -19.19 4.13
C ASP A 33 6.13 -18.20 3.00
N ASN A 34 5.58 -18.50 1.82
CA ASN A 34 5.67 -17.67 0.63
C ASN A 34 4.53 -16.65 0.48
N ILE A 35 3.86 -16.33 1.58
CA ILE A 35 2.89 -15.25 1.68
C ILE A 35 3.38 -14.25 2.72
N SER A 36 3.51 -13.00 2.27
CA SER A 36 3.60 -11.83 3.13
C SER A 36 2.25 -11.13 3.21
N LEU A 37 2.04 -10.40 4.29
CA LEU A 37 0.78 -9.71 4.55
C LEU A 37 0.98 -8.19 4.59
N ALA A 38 -0.05 -7.46 4.24
CA ALA A 38 -0.20 -6.04 4.55
C ALA A 38 -1.56 -5.84 5.22
N CYS A 39 -1.64 -4.90 6.15
CA CYS A 39 -2.91 -4.54 6.78
C CYS A 39 -3.07 -3.02 6.82
N GLY A 40 -4.31 -2.60 6.64
CA GLY A 40 -4.73 -1.20 6.68
C GLY A 40 -6.24 -1.13 6.53
N VAL A 41 -6.74 0.09 6.50
CA VAL A 41 -8.13 0.44 6.21
C VAL A 41 -8.16 1.22 4.92
N HIS A 42 -8.83 0.64 3.93
CA HIS A 42 -9.00 1.21 2.61
C HIS A 42 -9.99 2.39 2.65
N PRO A 43 -9.81 3.46 1.84
CA PRO A 43 -10.64 4.68 1.88
C PRO A 43 -12.12 4.47 1.60
N LEU A 44 -12.54 3.32 1.08
CA LEU A 44 -13.96 2.99 0.86
C LEU A 44 -14.55 2.07 1.93
N ASP A 45 -13.72 1.47 2.79
CA ASP A 45 -14.16 0.48 3.78
C ASP A 45 -14.13 1.03 5.23
N PHE A 46 -13.65 2.26 5.45
CA PHE A 46 -13.60 2.87 6.80
C PHE A 46 -14.99 3.16 7.39
N GLU A 47 -16.05 3.14 6.59
CA GLU A 47 -17.43 3.26 7.08
C GLU A 47 -17.98 1.93 7.62
N GLU A 48 -17.48 0.80 7.14
CA GLU A 48 -17.88 -0.52 7.64
C GLU A 48 -17.34 -0.78 9.05
N GLU A 49 -16.18 -0.21 9.35
CA GLU A 49 -15.46 -0.40 10.60
C GLU A 49 -14.72 0.90 10.98
N PRO A 50 -15.00 1.49 12.16
CA PRO A 50 -14.25 2.63 12.66
C PRO A 50 -12.75 2.31 12.70
N PHE A 51 -11.94 3.26 12.26
CA PHE A 51 -10.49 3.12 12.32
C PHE A 51 -10.00 3.08 13.78
N ASP A 52 -9.24 2.04 14.11
CA ASP A 52 -8.59 1.83 15.40
C ASP A 52 -7.07 1.79 15.20
N GLU A 53 -6.40 2.89 15.52
CA GLU A 53 -4.96 3.06 15.37
C GLU A 53 -4.16 2.07 16.22
N GLU A 54 -4.57 1.86 17.48
CA GLU A 54 -3.86 0.94 18.37
C GLU A 54 -3.98 -0.50 17.89
N ARG A 55 -5.14 -0.89 17.36
CA ARG A 55 -5.33 -2.21 16.77
C ARG A 55 -4.49 -2.39 15.52
N LEU A 56 -4.45 -1.40 14.63
CA LEU A 56 -3.55 -1.46 13.48
C LEU A 56 -2.09 -1.60 13.94
N LEU A 57 -1.65 -0.79 14.91
CA LEU A 57 -0.29 -0.85 15.44
C LEU A 57 0.04 -2.25 15.99
N ARG A 58 -0.86 -2.86 16.78
CA ARG A 58 -0.68 -4.22 17.30
C ARG A 58 -0.57 -5.26 16.20
N LEU A 59 -1.51 -5.26 15.25
CA LEU A 59 -1.53 -6.22 14.14
C LEU A 59 -0.29 -6.06 13.25
N ALA A 60 0.09 -4.82 12.99
CA ALA A 60 1.21 -4.50 12.14
C ALA A 60 2.57 -4.71 12.83
N GLN A 61 2.68 -5.07 14.10
CA GLN A 61 3.96 -5.48 14.70
C GLN A 61 4.40 -6.90 14.28
N ASP A 62 3.47 -7.71 13.78
CA ASP A 62 3.76 -9.07 13.34
C ASP A 62 4.81 -9.10 12.22
N LYS A 63 5.71 -10.09 12.25
CA LYS A 63 6.78 -10.28 11.25
C LYS A 63 6.25 -10.68 9.87
N LYS A 64 5.07 -11.31 9.79
CA LYS A 64 4.38 -11.63 8.54
C LYS A 64 3.82 -10.40 7.86
N VAL A 65 3.53 -9.34 8.61
CA VAL A 65 3.06 -8.06 8.08
C VAL A 65 4.27 -7.25 7.62
N VAL A 66 4.41 -7.01 6.32
CA VAL A 66 5.58 -6.33 5.75
C VAL A 66 5.31 -4.89 5.33
N ALA A 67 4.04 -4.47 5.33
CA ALA A 67 3.62 -3.13 4.90
C ALA A 67 2.29 -2.73 5.55
N ILE A 68 2.02 -1.42 5.61
CA ILE A 68 0.71 -0.86 5.96
C ILE A 68 -0.05 -0.58 4.68
N GLY A 69 -1.22 -1.19 4.49
CA GLY A 69 -1.89 -1.17 3.19
C GLY A 69 -3.05 -2.14 3.09
N GLU A 70 -4.04 -1.88 2.23
CA GLU A 70 -4.13 -0.73 1.31
C GLU A 70 -4.77 0.48 2.00
N ILE A 71 -4.12 1.64 1.89
CA ILE A 71 -4.53 2.90 2.54
C ILE A 71 -4.53 4.03 1.52
N GLY A 72 -5.22 5.15 1.76
CA GLY A 72 -5.12 6.30 0.86
C GLY A 72 -6.41 7.06 0.72
N LEU A 73 -6.69 7.55 -0.50
CA LEU A 73 -7.83 8.42 -0.80
C LEU A 73 -8.55 7.97 -2.07
N ASP A 74 -9.88 7.93 -2.03
CA ASP A 74 -10.73 7.69 -3.19
C ASP A 74 -11.89 8.69 -3.22
N TYR A 75 -11.78 9.69 -4.09
CA TYR A 75 -12.77 10.76 -4.21
C TYR A 75 -13.82 10.50 -5.29
N TYR A 76 -13.66 9.45 -6.09
CA TYR A 76 -14.56 9.14 -7.19
C TYR A 76 -15.93 8.67 -6.69
N TYR A 77 -15.95 7.85 -5.62
CA TYR A 77 -17.18 7.28 -5.09
C TYR A 77 -17.81 8.07 -3.94
N SER A 78 -17.03 8.85 -3.18
CA SER A 78 -17.57 9.65 -2.06
C SER A 78 -16.75 10.91 -1.79
N SER A 79 -17.23 12.05 -2.30
CA SER A 79 -16.64 13.36 -2.05
C SER A 79 -17.05 13.96 -0.70
N GLU A 80 -18.10 13.44 -0.07
CA GLU A 80 -18.60 13.91 1.23
C GLU A 80 -17.73 13.46 2.39
N ASN A 81 -16.99 12.36 2.20
CA ASN A 81 -16.17 11.73 3.24
C ASN A 81 -14.69 12.11 3.20
N LYS A 82 -14.30 13.10 2.38
CA LYS A 82 -12.89 13.48 2.18
C LYS A 82 -12.15 13.72 3.49
N ALA A 83 -12.75 14.48 4.41
CA ALA A 83 -12.10 14.80 5.68
C ALA A 83 -11.82 13.55 6.52
N ALA A 84 -12.75 12.60 6.53
CA ALA A 84 -12.58 11.33 7.24
C ALA A 84 -11.50 10.47 6.58
N GLN A 85 -11.52 10.33 5.24
CA GLN A 85 -10.47 9.60 4.51
C GLN A 85 -9.07 10.20 4.76
N GLN A 86 -8.94 11.53 4.73
CA GLN A 86 -7.69 12.23 5.00
C GLN A 86 -7.16 11.97 6.41
N ALA A 87 -8.04 12.03 7.42
CA ALA A 87 -7.67 11.77 8.80
C ALA A 87 -7.20 10.32 9.00
N VAL A 88 -7.95 9.35 8.47
CA VAL A 88 -7.60 7.92 8.55
C VAL A 88 -6.32 7.63 7.78
N PHE A 89 -6.14 8.20 6.58
CA PHE A 89 -4.91 8.01 5.81
C PHE A 89 -3.68 8.57 6.55
N ALA A 90 -3.78 9.78 7.11
CA ALA A 90 -2.72 10.40 7.89
C ALA A 90 -2.31 9.53 9.09
N ALA A 91 -3.28 9.04 9.87
CA ALA A 91 -3.01 8.19 11.04
C ALA A 91 -2.30 6.88 10.65
N GLN A 92 -2.70 6.26 9.53
CA GLN A 92 -2.04 5.05 9.04
C GLN A 92 -0.59 5.29 8.58
N ILE A 93 -0.28 6.47 8.03
CA ILE A 93 1.12 6.87 7.74
C ILE A 93 1.92 7.01 9.04
N GLN A 94 1.33 7.54 10.12
CA GLN A 94 2.01 7.63 11.41
C GLN A 94 2.35 6.26 11.98
N VAL A 95 1.43 5.29 11.91
CA VAL A 95 1.70 3.91 12.31
C VAL A 95 2.82 3.29 11.47
N ALA A 96 2.80 3.51 10.15
CA ALA A 96 3.85 3.06 9.24
C ALA A 96 5.23 3.61 9.62
N ASN A 97 5.30 4.91 9.94
CA ASN A 97 6.53 5.56 10.41
C ASN A 97 7.01 4.99 11.74
N GLN A 98 6.11 4.79 12.71
CA GLN A 98 6.46 4.24 14.03
C GLN A 98 7.05 2.83 13.92
N LEU A 99 6.53 2.02 13.01
CA LEU A 99 6.96 0.65 12.79
C LEU A 99 8.09 0.50 11.78
N ASN A 100 8.48 1.59 11.11
CA ASN A 100 9.38 1.58 9.96
C ASN A 100 8.96 0.56 8.89
N LYS A 101 7.66 0.55 8.55
CA LYS A 101 7.08 -0.33 7.53
C LYS A 101 6.57 0.50 6.35
N PRO A 102 6.85 0.11 5.09
CA PRO A 102 6.40 0.87 3.94
C PRO A 102 4.87 0.88 3.82
N VAL A 103 4.33 1.93 3.19
CA VAL A 103 2.90 2.04 2.87
C VAL A 103 2.56 1.53 1.47
N ILE A 104 1.35 0.97 1.29
CA ILE A 104 0.75 0.65 -0.01
C ILE A 104 -0.44 1.58 -0.20
N ILE A 105 -0.32 2.51 -1.15
CA ILE A 105 -1.19 3.66 -1.28
C ILE A 105 -2.17 3.48 -2.44
N HIS A 106 -3.46 3.54 -2.17
CA HIS A 106 -4.51 3.78 -3.15
C HIS A 106 -4.70 5.28 -3.35
N THR A 107 -4.82 5.72 -4.61
CA THR A 107 -5.22 7.08 -4.91
C THR A 107 -6.12 7.10 -6.13
N ARG A 108 -7.27 7.76 -6.02
CA ARG A 108 -8.20 7.95 -7.13
C ARG A 108 -8.84 9.32 -7.06
N GLU A 109 -8.62 10.14 -8.08
CA GLU A 109 -9.09 11.54 -8.16
C GLU A 109 -8.74 12.40 -6.93
N ALA A 110 -7.64 12.04 -6.22
CA ALA A 110 -7.26 12.63 -4.94
C ALA A 110 -5.76 12.94 -4.88
N ARG A 111 -5.13 13.21 -6.03
CA ARG A 111 -3.67 13.28 -6.20
C ARG A 111 -3.02 14.34 -5.32
N GLU A 112 -3.50 15.57 -5.39
CA GLU A 112 -2.92 16.71 -4.69
C GLU A 112 -2.94 16.48 -3.18
N ASP A 113 -4.06 15.99 -2.66
CA ASP A 113 -4.23 15.65 -1.25
C ASP A 113 -3.39 14.45 -0.82
N THR A 114 -3.30 13.41 -1.67
CA THR A 114 -2.47 12.24 -1.39
C THR A 114 -1.01 12.67 -1.22
N ILE A 115 -0.50 13.46 -2.16
CA ILE A 115 0.87 13.98 -2.12
C ILE A 115 1.10 14.88 -0.91
N ARG A 116 0.15 15.77 -0.62
CA ARG A 116 0.20 16.68 0.52
C ARG A 116 0.29 15.88 1.82
N LEU A 117 -0.60 14.91 2.03
CA LEU A 117 -0.61 14.10 3.24
C LEU A 117 0.64 13.23 3.40
N LEU A 118 1.17 12.64 2.32
CA LEU A 118 2.43 11.90 2.37
C LEU A 118 3.59 12.80 2.83
N ARG A 119 3.65 14.04 2.32
CA ARG A 119 4.67 15.02 2.72
C ARG A 119 4.49 15.45 4.18
N ASP A 120 3.28 15.89 4.52
CA ASP A 120 2.98 16.50 5.82
C ASP A 120 3.11 15.47 6.95
N ASN A 121 2.90 14.18 6.65
CA ASN A 121 3.08 13.06 7.58
C ASN A 121 4.44 12.36 7.47
N HIS A 122 5.42 12.94 6.76
CA HIS A 122 6.78 12.41 6.66
C HIS A 122 6.87 10.95 6.17
N ALA A 123 6.08 10.58 5.16
CA ALA A 123 6.09 9.23 4.60
C ALA A 123 7.43 8.87 3.92
N ASP A 124 8.35 9.81 3.74
CA ASP A 124 9.73 9.56 3.33
C ASP A 124 10.51 8.71 4.35
N LYS A 125 10.10 8.71 5.62
CA LYS A 125 10.71 7.88 6.67
C LYS A 125 10.42 6.39 6.48
N CYS A 126 9.17 6.05 6.16
CA CYS A 126 8.76 4.65 5.97
C CYS A 126 8.86 4.19 4.52
N GLY A 127 8.81 5.12 3.56
CA GLY A 127 8.72 4.83 2.14
C GLY A 127 7.40 4.14 1.77
N GLY A 128 7.22 3.83 0.49
CA GLY A 128 6.03 3.14 0.06
C GLY A 128 5.90 2.97 -1.44
N VAL A 129 4.79 2.33 -1.81
CA VAL A 129 4.39 2.09 -3.18
C VAL A 129 3.01 2.68 -3.41
N LEU A 130 2.80 3.25 -4.59
CA LEU A 130 1.49 3.75 -5.02
C LEU A 130 0.86 2.73 -5.97
N HIS A 131 -0.25 2.13 -5.54
CA HIS A 131 -1.01 1.11 -6.23
C HIS A 131 -1.89 1.74 -7.32
N CYS A 132 -1.90 1.15 -8.52
CA CYS A 132 -2.69 1.57 -9.68
C CYS A 132 -2.48 3.04 -10.11
N PHE A 133 -1.22 3.42 -10.31
CA PHE A 133 -0.86 4.74 -10.82
C PHE A 133 -1.37 4.95 -12.26
N THR A 134 -2.44 5.73 -12.42
CA THR A 134 -2.94 6.20 -13.73
C THR A 134 -2.51 7.64 -14.05
N GLU A 135 -1.49 8.15 -13.35
CA GLU A 135 -1.15 9.57 -13.29
C GLU A 135 0.07 9.96 -14.15
N ASN A 136 0.38 11.27 -14.22
CA ASN A 136 1.39 11.81 -15.14
C ASN A 136 2.85 11.69 -14.65
N GLU A 137 3.79 11.72 -15.59
CA GLU A 137 5.24 11.51 -15.43
C GLU A 137 5.90 12.36 -14.32
N ASP A 138 5.38 13.56 -14.04
CA ASP A 138 5.92 14.45 -13.01
C ASP A 138 5.77 13.90 -11.58
N MET A 139 4.81 13.01 -11.34
CA MET A 139 4.61 12.39 -10.03
C MET A 139 5.61 11.24 -9.80
N ALA A 140 6.00 10.52 -10.85
CA ALA A 140 6.98 9.44 -10.81
C ALA A 140 8.42 9.92 -10.52
N LYS A 141 8.70 11.22 -10.68
CA LYS A 141 10.01 11.82 -10.43
C LYS A 141 10.22 12.26 -8.96
N LYS A 142 9.23 12.05 -8.07
CA LYS A 142 9.36 12.42 -6.66
C LYS A 142 10.23 11.39 -5.92
N PRO A 143 11.28 11.83 -5.20
CA PRO A 143 12.33 10.93 -4.68
C PRO A 143 11.88 9.96 -3.59
N TRP A 144 10.69 10.17 -3.00
CA TRP A 144 10.16 9.39 -1.88
C TRP A 144 9.09 8.37 -2.29
N ILE A 145 8.63 8.41 -3.54
CA ILE A 145 7.56 7.53 -4.03
C ILE A 145 8.17 6.56 -5.03
N LEU A 146 8.23 5.28 -4.64
CA LEU A 146 8.46 4.22 -5.61
C LEU A 146 7.13 3.97 -6.34
N VAL A 147 6.93 4.64 -7.48
CA VAL A 147 5.71 4.46 -8.28
C VAL A 147 5.76 3.09 -8.95
N PHE A 148 4.85 2.19 -8.55
CA PHE A 148 4.59 0.95 -9.28
C PHE A 148 3.33 1.12 -10.13
N ILE A 149 3.55 1.29 -11.44
CA ILE A 149 2.48 1.32 -12.43
C ILE A 149 2.03 -0.13 -12.68
N PHE A 150 0.92 -0.56 -12.06
CA PHE A 150 0.19 -1.75 -12.50
C PHE A 150 -0.84 -1.35 -13.56
N LEU A 151 -0.38 -1.26 -14.82
CA LEU A 151 -1.26 -1.30 -15.98
C LEU A 151 -1.64 -2.76 -16.25
N PHE A 152 -2.92 -3.13 -16.12
CA PHE A 152 -3.41 -4.39 -16.69
C PHE A 152 -4.06 -4.12 -18.07
N PRO A 153 -3.93 -5.02 -19.07
CA PRO A 153 -3.27 -6.34 -19.05
C PRO A 153 -1.95 -6.40 -19.85
N VAL A 154 -1.02 -7.19 -19.30
CA VAL A 154 -0.01 -8.05 -19.96
C VAL A 154 0.45 -7.63 -21.37
N LEU A 155 1.51 -6.82 -21.52
CA LEU A 155 2.40 -6.94 -22.70
C LEU A 155 3.80 -6.30 -22.61
N SER A 156 4.15 -5.52 -21.57
CA SER A 156 5.41 -4.73 -21.60
C SER A 156 6.38 -4.98 -20.43
N LEU A 157 6.37 -6.16 -19.83
CA LEU A 157 7.17 -6.47 -18.63
C LEU A 157 8.69 -6.51 -18.88
N LEU A 158 9.16 -6.93 -20.07
CA LEU A 158 10.58 -7.21 -20.29
C LEU A 158 11.48 -5.99 -20.50
N LYS A 159 10.96 -4.84 -20.97
CA LYS A 159 11.80 -3.65 -21.21
C LYS A 159 12.08 -2.86 -19.93
N MET A 160 11.27 -3.03 -18.89
CA MET A 160 11.34 -2.21 -17.67
C MET A 160 12.27 -2.79 -16.59
N LEU A 161 12.37 -4.12 -16.47
CA LEU A 161 13.25 -4.80 -15.51
C LEU A 161 14.73 -4.45 -15.71
N LYS A 162 15.17 -4.16 -16.95
CA LYS A 162 16.54 -3.70 -17.23
C LYS A 162 16.84 -2.30 -16.70
N LYS A 163 15.84 -1.40 -16.62
CA LYS A 163 16.03 -0.05 -16.03
C LYS A 163 15.96 -0.08 -14.50
N PHE A 164 15.17 -1.00 -13.94
CA PHE A 164 15.04 -1.21 -12.50
C PHE A 164 16.35 -1.68 -11.83
N ALA A 165 17.03 -2.66 -12.43
CA ALA A 165 18.34 -3.11 -11.95
C ALA A 165 19.40 -2.01 -11.99
N MET A 166 19.26 -1.03 -12.89
CA MET A 166 20.20 0.06 -13.08
C MET A 166 20.00 1.19 -12.06
N TRP A 167 18.75 1.44 -11.65
CA TRP A 167 18.42 2.49 -10.67
C TRP A 167 18.82 2.12 -9.23
N CYS A 168 18.65 0.85 -8.84
CA CYS A 168 19.12 0.35 -7.54
C CYS A 168 20.66 0.32 -7.40
N VAL A 169 21.41 0.38 -8.49
CA VAL A 169 22.89 0.40 -8.48
C VAL A 169 23.43 1.83 -8.33
N SER A 170 22.69 2.87 -8.74
CA SER A 170 23.16 4.26 -8.66
C SER A 170 23.05 4.91 -7.27
N TYR A 171 22.41 4.25 -6.30
CA TYR A 171 22.25 4.77 -4.92
C TYR A 171 22.85 3.83 -3.86
N ARG A 172 23.93 3.12 -4.20
CA ARG A 172 24.90 2.57 -3.24
C ARG A 172 26.17 3.40 -3.24
#